data_AF-A0A6S6RYE4-F1
#
_entry.id   AF-A0A6S6RYE4-F1
#
_cell.length_a   1.000
_cell.length_b   1.000
_cell.length_c   1.000
_cell.angle_alpha   90.00
_cell.angle_beta   90.00
_cell.angle_gamma   90.00
#
_symmetry.space_group_name_H-M   'P 1'
#
loop_
_entity.id
_entity.type
_entity.pdbx_description
1 polymer ?
#
loop_
_entity_poly.entity_id
_entity_poly.type
_entity_poly.pdbx_seq_one_letter_code
_entity_poly.pdbx_strand_id
1 'polypeptide(L)'
;DFNEDANSVPWVLSSLKPIQLSHFDYDNYLAARKQFTTDEWVDVLLQSIGLNPEVFGRRSKLIQLARLIPFCERNYNLIELGPKGTGKSHIYSEFSPHATLVSGGEATLPKLFINNTTGKIGLVGYWDVVAMDEFAGSKKKPDIKLIDTLKNYMANKSFNRGTGPQGAEASMVYIGNTSHNVPYMLKHGNLFMDLPETYRNPDGQAILDRLHWFLPGWEMENLRSEMFSDGYGFVVDYLAEILRSLRNQDYSDRYSDYFTLSSDISTRDRDGINKTFSGLMKILFPNGGASKEEIEEILRFSIEGRKRVKDQLMRIDMTYGKVSFAYENKAGELKEVSTLEEDEFPHYYNKTIALDEDGEIVEEGEGSNGDAASAVPVSEVSAEKPPKAKEFVLEEKHLTFQENQKGISFDKLLGPYLKGAAKITVTDPYIRVFHQIRNFMELLETVVKFKADDEDVAVHLITVEDDFRGDQQRENLDKIKASATSAGIDFTWEFDATETIHARHIVTDHGWKISLDRGLDIFQHYEMNDAFAFANRLQQYRLCRAFEITYLKN
;
A
#
# COMPACT_ATOMS: atom_id res chain seq x y z
N ASP A 1 29.44 -30.66 31.28
CA ASP A 1 30.48 -30.81 32.31
C ASP A 1 29.91 -30.43 33.66
N PHE A 2 29.84 -31.39 34.58
CA PHE A 2 29.55 -31.15 35.99
C PHE A 2 30.87 -30.71 36.64
N ASN A 3 30.88 -29.51 37.23
CA ASN A 3 32.03 -28.97 37.92
C ASN A 3 31.80 -29.14 39.43
N GLU A 4 32.67 -29.87 40.13
CA GLU A 4 32.55 -30.21 41.56
C GLU A 4 33.07 -29.11 42.50
N ASP A 5 33.44 -27.94 41.97
CA ASP A 5 34.01 -26.85 42.75
C ASP A 5 32.93 -26.13 43.55
N ALA A 6 33.07 -26.10 44.89
CA ALA A 6 32.06 -25.57 45.82
C ALA A 6 31.80 -24.06 45.68
N ASN A 7 32.69 -23.34 44.98
CA ASN A 7 32.56 -21.93 44.61
C ASN A 7 32.19 -21.73 43.13
N SER A 8 31.92 -22.80 42.37
CA SER A 8 31.47 -22.65 40.99
C SER A 8 30.02 -22.15 40.99
N VAL A 9 29.84 -20.93 40.51
CA VAL A 9 28.51 -20.37 40.31
C VAL A 9 27.90 -21.09 39.09
N PRO A 10 26.78 -21.83 39.23
CA PRO A 10 26.22 -22.62 38.13
C PRO A 10 25.75 -21.76 36.95
N TRP A 11 25.64 -20.45 37.15
CA TRP A 11 25.26 -19.46 36.16
C TRP A 11 26.36 -18.40 36.06
N VAL A 12 27.07 -18.40 34.94
CA VAL A 12 28.02 -17.34 34.59
C VAL A 12 27.32 -16.42 33.59
N LEU A 13 27.03 -15.19 34.01
CA LEU A 13 26.49 -14.16 33.12
C LEU A 13 27.56 -13.78 32.09
N SER A 14 27.41 -14.24 30.85
CA SER A 14 28.39 -13.98 29.78
C SER A 14 28.27 -12.58 29.19
N SER A 15 27.06 -12.02 29.15
CA SER A 15 26.77 -10.67 28.70
C SER A 15 25.41 -10.21 29.23
N LEU A 16 25.25 -8.90 29.42
CA LEU A 16 23.99 -8.26 29.78
C LEU A 16 23.66 -7.22 28.71
N LYS A 17 22.53 -7.38 28.03
CA LYS A 17 21.92 -6.28 27.27
C LYS A 17 20.88 -5.61 28.16
N PRO A 18 21.12 -4.39 28.66
CA PRO A 18 20.16 -3.70 29.51
C PRO A 18 18.94 -3.31 28.67
N ILE A 19 17.75 -3.65 29.14
CA ILE A 19 16.48 -3.13 28.63
C ILE A 19 16.25 -1.78 29.31
N GLN A 20 15.90 -0.75 28.55
CA GLN A 20 15.68 0.60 29.08
C GLN A 20 14.26 0.75 29.66
N LEU A 21 13.85 -0.18 30.52
CA LEU A 21 12.52 -0.18 31.12
C LEU A 21 12.60 -0.38 32.62
N SER A 22 12.34 0.68 33.37
CA SER A 22 12.33 0.66 34.83
C SER A 22 11.02 0.12 35.40
N HIS A 23 9.89 0.32 34.69
CA HIS A 23 8.56 -0.11 35.10
C HIS A 23 7.62 -0.25 33.90
N PHE A 24 6.84 -1.34 33.85
CA PHE A 24 5.81 -1.58 32.82
C PHE A 24 4.42 -1.36 33.42
N ASP A 25 3.70 -0.35 32.93
CA ASP A 25 2.33 -0.03 33.34
C ASP A 25 1.44 0.05 32.10
N TYR A 26 0.63 -0.99 31.91
CA TYR A 26 -0.29 -1.12 30.78
C TYR A 26 -1.57 -0.30 30.99
N ASP A 27 -2.06 -0.17 32.22
CA ASP A 27 -3.28 0.59 32.52
C ASP A 27 -3.05 2.08 32.30
N ASN A 28 -1.87 2.59 32.65
CA ASN A 28 -1.47 3.96 32.35
C ASN A 28 -1.37 4.22 30.83
N TYR A 29 -0.88 3.25 30.05
CA TYR A 29 -0.88 3.35 28.58
C TYR A 29 -2.30 3.47 28.02
N LEU A 30 -3.24 2.66 28.51
CA LEU A 30 -4.65 2.76 28.11
C LEU A 30 -5.29 4.08 28.54
N ALA A 31 -4.95 4.59 29.72
CA ALA A 31 -5.43 5.87 30.22
C ALA A 31 -4.87 7.06 29.41
N ALA A 32 -3.61 6.98 28.99
CA ALA A 32 -2.98 7.96 28.12
C ALA A 32 -3.61 7.95 26.72
N ARG A 33 -3.79 6.76 26.11
CA ARG A 33 -4.44 6.61 24.79
C ARG A 33 -5.79 7.32 24.70
N LYS A 34 -6.60 7.30 25.77
CA LYS A 34 -7.92 7.94 25.83
C LYS A 34 -7.88 9.47 25.73
N GLN A 35 -6.72 10.09 25.95
CA GLN A 35 -6.55 11.54 25.90
C GLN A 35 -6.25 12.05 24.48
N PHE A 36 -5.99 11.15 23.53
CA PHE A 36 -5.69 11.48 22.15
C PHE A 36 -6.87 11.16 21.24
N THR A 37 -7.08 12.00 20.23
CA THR A 37 -7.82 11.59 19.04
C THR A 37 -7.10 10.46 18.31
N THR A 38 -7.78 9.77 17.41
CA THR A 38 -7.17 8.68 16.64
C THR A 38 -6.02 9.17 15.76
N ASP A 39 -6.13 10.34 15.15
CA ASP A 39 -5.07 10.90 14.30
C ASP A 39 -3.84 11.30 15.12
N GLU A 40 -4.03 12.00 16.24
CA GLU A 40 -2.91 12.34 17.14
C GLU A 40 -2.24 11.08 17.69
N TRP A 41 -3.02 10.03 17.98
CA TRP A 41 -2.47 8.76 18.46
C TRP A 41 -1.62 8.06 17.41
N VAL A 42 -2.11 8.00 16.17
CA VAL A 42 -1.34 7.47 15.03
C VAL A 42 -0.03 8.23 14.88
N ASP A 43 -0.06 9.55 15.04
CA ASP A 43 1.12 10.41 14.92
C ASP A 43 2.14 10.13 16.03
N VAL A 44 1.69 9.97 17.28
CA VAL A 44 2.54 9.56 18.40
C VAL A 44 3.19 8.20 18.14
N LEU A 45 2.44 7.22 17.62
CA LEU A 45 2.98 5.90 17.28
C LEU A 45 4.02 5.99 16.15
N LEU A 46 3.78 6.82 15.12
CA LEU A 46 4.74 7.04 14.05
C LEU A 46 6.03 7.70 14.55
N GLN A 47 5.93 8.73 15.40
CA GLN A 47 7.09 9.34 16.03
C GLN A 47 7.87 8.33 16.89
N SER A 48 7.16 7.44 17.58
CA SER A 48 7.77 6.39 18.41
C SER A 48 8.57 5.36 17.62
N ILE A 49 8.26 5.15 16.34
CA ILE A 49 9.07 4.33 15.41
C ILE A 49 10.06 5.16 14.59
N GLY A 50 10.23 6.44 14.93
CA GLY A 50 11.23 7.36 14.35
C GLY A 50 10.78 8.06 13.07
N LEU A 51 9.49 8.04 12.72
CA LEU A 51 8.96 8.64 11.49
C LEU A 51 8.23 9.95 11.75
N ASN A 52 8.46 10.95 10.91
CA ASN A 52 7.75 12.24 10.96
C ASN A 52 6.34 12.08 10.39
N PRO A 53 5.26 12.19 11.20
CA PRO A 53 3.90 11.95 10.73
C PRO A 53 3.39 12.98 9.72
N GLU A 54 3.96 14.19 9.67
CA GLU A 54 3.45 15.27 8.81
C GLU A 54 3.67 15.00 7.31
N VAL A 55 4.66 14.17 6.97
CA VAL A 55 4.99 13.83 5.58
C VAL A 55 4.25 12.59 5.06
N PHE A 56 3.48 11.90 5.91
CA PHE A 56 2.76 10.68 5.52
C PHE A 56 1.25 10.93 5.41
N GLY A 57 0.66 10.43 4.32
CA GLY A 57 -0.79 10.27 4.20
C GLY A 57 -1.34 9.18 5.12
N ARG A 58 -2.65 9.19 5.42
CA ARG A 58 -3.31 8.27 6.36
C ARG A 58 -3.02 6.81 6.01
N ARG A 59 -3.13 6.44 4.74
CA ARG A 59 -2.82 5.10 4.23
C ARG A 59 -1.36 4.72 4.46
N SER A 60 -0.42 5.61 4.20
CA SER A 60 1.01 5.36 4.44
C SER A 60 1.30 5.17 5.92
N LYS A 61 0.63 5.92 6.82
CA LYS A 61 0.72 5.70 8.28
C LYS A 61 0.22 4.30 8.65
N LEU A 62 -0.92 3.87 8.11
CA LEU A 62 -1.46 2.51 8.35
C LEU A 62 -0.52 1.41 7.83
N ILE A 63 0.10 1.59 6.66
CA ILE A 63 1.09 0.63 6.13
C ILE A 63 2.31 0.53 7.06
N GLN A 64 2.80 1.65 7.61
CA GLN A 64 3.89 1.64 8.58
C GLN A 64 3.50 0.93 9.88
N LEU A 65 2.30 1.20 10.39
CA LEU A 65 1.79 0.52 11.59
C LEU A 65 1.49 -0.95 11.36
N ALA A 66 1.17 -1.37 10.13
CA ALA A 66 0.99 -2.78 9.79
C ALA A 66 2.28 -3.60 10.00
N ARG A 67 3.46 -2.97 9.88
CA ARG A 67 4.75 -3.60 10.22
C ARG A 67 4.90 -3.91 11.72
N LEU A 68 4.07 -3.30 12.58
CA LEU A 68 4.05 -3.58 14.02
C LEU A 68 3.16 -4.77 14.41
N ILE A 69 2.25 -5.20 13.53
CA ILE A 69 1.33 -6.32 13.80
C ILE A 69 2.05 -7.61 14.23
N PRO A 70 3.18 -8.03 13.60
CA PRO A 70 3.92 -9.21 14.03
C PRO A 70 4.31 -9.20 15.52
N PHE A 71 4.48 -8.01 16.12
CA PHE A 71 4.85 -7.86 17.53
C PHE A 71 3.65 -8.02 18.48
N CYS A 72 2.43 -7.64 18.06
CA CYS A 72 1.21 -7.75 18.88
C CYS A 72 0.26 -8.89 18.52
N GLU A 73 0.54 -9.62 17.43
CA GLU A 73 -0.17 -10.82 17.03
C GLU A 73 0.75 -12.04 17.05
N ARG A 74 0.23 -13.16 17.57
CA ARG A 74 0.95 -14.43 17.64
C ARG A 74 0.87 -15.17 16.32
N ASN A 75 1.99 -15.70 15.85
CA ASN A 75 2.07 -16.45 14.60
C ASN A 75 1.38 -15.70 13.45
N TYR A 76 1.77 -14.44 13.28
CA TYR A 76 1.35 -13.59 12.18
C TYR A 76 2.41 -13.60 11.08
N ASN A 77 2.08 -14.23 9.96
CA ASN A 77 2.91 -14.32 8.77
C ASN A 77 2.66 -13.12 7.85
N LEU A 78 3.69 -12.28 7.67
CA LEU A 78 3.66 -11.08 6.83
C LEU A 78 4.69 -11.21 5.71
N ILE A 79 4.36 -10.76 4.50
CA ILE A 79 5.35 -10.56 3.44
C ILE A 79 5.38 -9.08 3.04
N GLU A 80 6.59 -8.57 2.83
CA GLU A 80 6.82 -7.24 2.30
C GLU A 80 7.75 -7.32 1.08
N LEU A 81 7.22 -6.95 -0.09
CA LEU A 81 7.98 -6.86 -1.33
C LEU A 81 7.91 -5.45 -1.88
N GLY A 82 9.03 -4.89 -2.31
CA GLY A 82 9.06 -3.58 -2.94
C GLY A 82 10.46 -3.09 -3.33
N PRO A 83 10.57 -1.86 -3.85
CA PRO A 83 11.85 -1.28 -4.25
C PRO A 83 12.82 -1.12 -3.08
N LYS A 84 14.11 -0.99 -3.38
CA LYS A 84 15.16 -0.73 -2.37
C LYS A 84 14.98 0.65 -1.74
N GLY A 85 15.34 0.80 -0.45
CA GLY A 85 15.36 2.11 0.23
C GLY A 85 14.09 2.47 1.01
N THR A 86 13.11 1.58 1.11
CA THR A 86 11.82 1.82 1.82
C THR A 86 11.82 1.45 3.31
N GLY A 87 13.00 1.22 3.90
CA GLY A 87 13.15 0.91 5.34
C GLY A 87 12.65 -0.45 5.81
N LYS A 88 12.40 -1.39 4.89
CA LYS A 88 11.74 -2.69 5.16
C LYS A 88 12.35 -3.48 6.33
N SER A 89 13.68 -3.55 6.40
CA SER A 89 14.39 -4.37 7.39
C SER A 89 14.61 -3.67 8.73
N HIS A 90 14.62 -2.34 8.75
CA HIS A 90 15.03 -1.54 9.92
C HIS A 90 14.14 -1.79 11.14
N ILE A 91 12.82 -1.88 10.93
CA ILE A 91 11.89 -2.09 12.04
C ILE A 91 12.12 -3.45 12.71
N TYR A 92 12.51 -4.48 11.96
CA TYR A 92 12.73 -5.81 12.54
C TYR A 92 14.13 -6.01 13.12
N SER A 93 15.05 -5.07 12.91
CA SER A 93 16.37 -5.09 13.56
C SER A 93 16.43 -4.21 14.81
N GLU A 94 15.81 -3.02 14.77
CA GLU A 94 16.00 -2.00 15.82
C GLU A 94 14.80 -1.79 16.75
N PHE A 95 13.57 -2.19 16.35
CA PHE A 95 12.37 -1.80 17.09
C PHE A 95 12.11 -2.61 18.38
N SER A 96 12.59 -3.84 18.48
CA SER A 96 12.21 -4.68 19.62
C SER A 96 13.34 -5.61 20.01
N PRO A 97 13.62 -5.74 21.32
CA PRO A 97 14.55 -6.74 21.83
C PRO A 97 14.00 -8.17 21.68
N HIS A 98 12.76 -8.35 21.21
CA HIS A 98 12.10 -9.64 20.96
C HIS A 98 11.95 -9.98 19.48
N ALA A 99 12.62 -9.21 18.59
CA ALA A 99 12.75 -9.52 17.17
C ALA A 99 14.18 -9.98 16.82
N THR A 100 14.27 -10.84 15.80
CA THR A 100 15.53 -11.15 15.15
C THR A 100 15.40 -11.06 13.63
N LEU A 101 16.40 -10.44 13.00
CA LEU A 101 16.54 -10.36 11.55
C LEU A 101 17.59 -11.38 11.09
N VAL A 102 17.23 -12.21 10.13
CA VAL A 102 18.10 -13.24 9.54
C VAL A 102 18.14 -13.03 8.03
N SER A 103 19.32 -13.09 7.41
CA SER A 103 19.37 -13.16 5.94
C SER A 103 18.76 -14.46 5.45
N GLY A 104 17.88 -14.38 4.45
CA GLY A 104 17.16 -15.51 3.87
C GLY A 104 18.07 -16.55 3.22
N GLY A 105 19.30 -16.17 2.83
CA GLY A 105 20.32 -17.12 2.38
C GLY A 105 20.93 -17.97 3.50
N GLU A 106 20.84 -17.50 4.74
CA GLU A 106 21.38 -18.18 5.93
C GLU A 106 20.31 -18.93 6.75
N ALA A 107 19.06 -18.83 6.33
CA ALA A 107 17.95 -19.48 7.00
C ALA A 107 17.99 -20.99 6.75
N THR A 108 18.50 -21.72 7.74
CA THR A 108 18.54 -23.18 7.74
C THR A 108 17.55 -23.73 8.76
N LEU A 109 17.10 -24.97 8.54
CA LEU A 109 16.19 -25.66 9.46
C LEU A 109 16.71 -25.71 10.92
N PRO A 110 18.00 -26.01 11.19
CA PRO A 110 18.53 -25.98 12.55
C PRO A 110 18.55 -24.60 13.20
N LYS A 111 18.76 -23.54 12.40
CA LYS A 111 18.77 -22.15 12.89
C LYS A 111 17.36 -21.71 13.29
N LEU A 112 16.35 -22.05 12.47
CA LEU A 112 14.98 -21.63 12.71
C LEU A 112 14.24 -22.49 13.74
N PHE A 113 14.37 -23.82 13.69
CA PHE A 113 13.50 -24.74 14.43
C PHE A 113 14.22 -25.53 15.51
N ILE A 114 14.95 -26.57 15.15
CA ILE A 114 15.66 -27.40 16.11
C ILE A 114 16.88 -28.01 15.46
N ASN A 115 17.99 -27.95 16.17
CA ASN A 115 19.18 -28.67 15.80
C ASN A 115 19.08 -30.10 16.32
N ASN A 116 18.83 -31.06 15.42
CA ASN A 116 18.69 -32.48 15.77
C ASN A 116 19.94 -33.09 16.43
N THR A 117 21.12 -32.49 16.25
CA THR A 117 22.37 -32.98 16.85
C THR A 117 22.54 -32.50 18.30
N THR A 118 22.12 -31.27 18.61
CA THR A 118 22.31 -30.68 19.94
C THR A 118 21.03 -30.61 20.77
N GLY A 119 19.86 -30.86 20.16
CA GLY A 119 18.55 -30.70 20.79
C GLY A 119 18.14 -29.25 21.05
N LYS A 120 18.98 -28.27 20.70
CA LYS A 120 18.69 -26.86 20.93
C LYS A 120 17.57 -26.37 20.02
N ILE A 121 16.55 -25.77 20.63
CA ILE A 121 15.51 -25.02 19.93
C ILE A 121 16.18 -23.86 19.16
N GLY A 122 15.62 -23.51 18.01
CA GLY A 122 16.04 -22.45 17.13
C GLY A 122 15.27 -21.16 17.37
N LEU A 123 15.40 -20.20 16.46
CA LEU A 123 14.90 -18.84 16.65
C LEU A 123 13.40 -18.76 16.94
N VAL A 124 12.57 -19.59 16.31
CA VAL A 124 11.11 -19.51 16.49
C VAL A 124 10.63 -19.85 17.92
N GLY A 125 11.48 -20.47 18.74
CA GLY A 125 11.15 -20.77 20.14
C GLY A 125 11.63 -19.74 21.15
N TYR A 126 12.44 -18.75 20.74
CA TYR A 126 12.96 -17.70 21.64
C TYR A 126 12.46 -16.30 21.31
N TRP A 127 12.14 -16.05 20.05
CA TRP A 127 11.80 -14.71 19.55
C TRP A 127 10.30 -14.59 19.31
N ASP A 128 9.73 -13.41 19.55
CA ASP A 128 8.33 -13.12 19.24
C ASP A 128 8.13 -12.86 17.74
N VAL A 129 9.18 -12.35 17.07
CA VAL A 129 9.22 -12.10 15.62
C VAL A 129 10.53 -12.60 15.02
N VAL A 130 10.43 -13.38 13.95
CA VAL A 130 11.56 -13.82 13.13
C VAL A 130 11.38 -13.24 11.73
N ALA A 131 12.21 -12.25 11.39
CA ALA A 131 12.22 -11.62 10.08
C ALA A 131 13.31 -12.21 9.20
N MET A 132 12.96 -12.52 7.95
CA MET A 132 13.84 -13.05 6.93
C MET A 132 14.07 -11.99 5.85
N ASP A 133 15.24 -11.34 5.91
CA ASP A 133 15.65 -10.37 4.88
C ASP A 133 16.13 -11.07 3.61
N GLU A 134 16.12 -10.37 2.48
CA GLU A 134 16.49 -10.93 1.18
C GLU A 134 15.79 -12.27 0.89
N PHE A 135 14.53 -12.39 1.30
CA PHE A 135 13.74 -13.58 1.02
C PHE A 135 13.52 -13.77 -0.49
N ALA A 136 13.47 -12.64 -1.22
CA ALA A 136 13.49 -12.62 -2.67
C ALA A 136 14.88 -12.98 -3.25
N GLY A 137 14.85 -13.59 -4.43
CA GLY A 137 16.01 -14.02 -5.19
C GLY A 137 15.72 -15.32 -5.93
N SER A 138 15.29 -15.23 -7.18
CA SER A 138 14.92 -16.38 -8.02
C SER A 138 15.99 -17.47 -8.13
N LYS A 139 17.27 -17.11 -7.99
CA LYS A 139 18.42 -18.04 -8.02
C LYS A 139 18.63 -18.82 -6.71
N LYS A 140 18.00 -18.41 -5.60
CA LYS A 140 18.17 -19.10 -4.31
C LYS A 140 17.41 -20.43 -4.34
N LYS A 141 17.95 -21.46 -3.69
CA LYS A 141 17.37 -22.81 -3.61
C LYS A 141 17.25 -23.23 -2.14
N PRO A 142 16.18 -22.84 -1.44
CA PRO A 142 15.96 -23.26 -0.06
C PRO A 142 15.78 -24.79 0.04
N ASP A 143 16.12 -25.35 1.20
CA ASP A 143 15.92 -26.79 1.46
C ASP A 143 14.42 -27.11 1.53
N ILE A 144 13.97 -28.13 0.79
CA ILE A 144 12.59 -28.61 0.78
C ILE A 144 12.15 -29.01 2.20
N LYS A 145 13.05 -29.59 3.01
CA LYS A 145 12.73 -29.95 4.40
C LYS A 145 12.43 -28.74 5.27
N LEU A 146 13.10 -27.61 5.00
CA LEU A 146 12.82 -26.34 5.67
C LEU A 146 11.42 -25.85 5.30
N ILE A 147 11.11 -25.87 4.00
CA ILE A 147 9.79 -25.50 3.47
C ILE A 147 8.68 -26.32 4.15
N ASP A 148 8.82 -27.64 4.23
CA ASP A 148 7.80 -28.50 4.83
C ASP A 148 7.65 -28.27 6.35
N THR A 149 8.73 -27.92 7.03
CA THR A 149 8.68 -27.57 8.45
C THR A 149 8.00 -26.21 8.65
N LEU A 150 8.32 -25.21 7.81
CA LEU A 150 7.67 -23.90 7.80
C LEU A 150 6.17 -24.02 7.54
N LYS A 151 5.75 -24.81 6.55
CA LYS A 151 4.33 -25.09 6.26
C LYS A 151 3.56 -25.53 7.49
N ASN A 152 4.08 -26.54 8.19
CA ASN A 152 3.44 -27.09 9.38
C ASN A 152 3.41 -26.06 10.51
N TYR A 153 4.52 -25.35 10.72
CA TYR A 153 4.62 -24.33 11.75
C TYR A 153 3.64 -23.17 11.54
N MET A 154 3.57 -22.63 10.33
CA MET A 154 2.68 -21.52 9.98
C MET A 154 1.19 -21.88 10.09
N ALA A 155 0.83 -23.16 10.00
CA ALA A 155 -0.54 -23.63 10.18
C ALA A 155 -0.88 -23.91 11.66
N ASN A 156 0.03 -24.63 12.34
CA ASN A 156 -0.30 -25.32 13.58
C ASN A 156 0.40 -24.72 14.81
N LYS A 157 1.20 -23.65 14.64
CA LYS A 157 1.99 -23.03 15.72
C LYS A 157 2.90 -24.03 16.44
N SER A 158 3.28 -25.09 15.73
CA SER A 158 4.05 -26.20 16.28
C SER A 158 4.86 -26.89 15.20
N PHE A 159 5.96 -27.49 15.61
CA PHE A 159 6.82 -28.30 14.75
C PHE A 159 7.20 -29.58 15.48
N ASN A 160 7.38 -30.67 14.75
CA ASN A 160 7.70 -31.98 15.32
C ASN A 160 8.98 -32.54 14.68
N ARG A 161 9.97 -32.89 15.51
CA ARG A 161 11.19 -33.57 15.07
C ARG A 161 11.72 -34.53 16.13
N GLY A 162 11.00 -35.63 16.35
CA GLY A 162 11.51 -36.82 17.03
C GLY A 162 11.54 -36.77 18.56
N THR A 163 11.57 -35.58 19.16
CA THR A 163 11.42 -35.37 20.61
C THR A 163 9.98 -34.98 21.01
N GLY A 164 9.02 -35.07 20.07
CA GLY A 164 7.63 -34.67 20.25
C GLY A 164 7.31 -33.30 19.63
N PRO A 165 6.02 -32.90 19.60
CA PRO A 165 5.61 -31.58 19.13
C PRO A 165 6.09 -30.48 20.07
N GLN A 166 6.78 -29.48 19.52
CA GLN A 166 7.20 -28.26 20.22
C GLN A 166 6.30 -27.12 19.77
N GLY A 167 5.65 -26.45 20.72
CA GLY A 167 4.86 -25.24 20.46
C GLY A 167 5.76 -24.01 20.32
N ALA A 168 5.41 -23.12 19.40
CA ALA A 168 6.08 -21.84 19.22
C ALA A 168 5.09 -20.81 18.65
N GLU A 169 5.25 -19.56 19.05
CA GLU A 169 4.28 -18.49 18.75
C GLU A 169 4.89 -17.35 17.94
N ALA A 170 6.14 -17.49 17.51
CA ALA A 170 6.84 -16.49 16.72
C ALA A 170 6.09 -16.15 15.42
N SER A 171 5.98 -14.86 15.14
CA SER A 171 5.48 -14.32 13.89
C SER A 171 6.59 -14.34 12.84
N MET A 172 6.26 -14.70 11.59
CA MET A 172 7.23 -14.79 10.51
C MET A 172 7.07 -13.58 9.59
N VAL A 173 8.16 -12.88 9.31
CA VAL A 173 8.15 -11.77 8.36
C VAL A 173 9.11 -12.06 7.21
N TYR A 174 8.64 -11.95 5.99
CA TYR A 174 9.42 -12.20 4.78
C TYR A 174 9.65 -10.89 4.04
N ILE A 175 10.90 -10.48 3.87
CA ILE A 175 11.26 -9.19 3.28
C ILE A 175 12.02 -9.43 2.00
N GLY A 176 11.60 -8.82 0.91
CA GLY A 176 12.22 -9.00 -0.39
C GLY A 176 12.21 -7.73 -1.23
N ASN A 177 13.15 -7.65 -2.17
CA ASN A 177 13.14 -6.60 -3.19
C ASN A 177 12.48 -7.10 -4.46
N THR A 178 11.70 -6.24 -5.11
CA THR A 178 11.21 -6.51 -6.46
C THR A 178 12.27 -6.16 -7.50
N SER A 179 12.38 -6.95 -8.57
CA SER A 179 13.31 -6.69 -9.67
C SER A 179 12.74 -5.73 -10.72
N HIS A 180 11.40 -5.67 -10.82
CA HIS A 180 10.67 -4.86 -11.79
C HIS A 180 9.57 -4.02 -11.14
N ASN A 181 8.98 -3.11 -11.92
CA ASN A 181 7.81 -2.36 -11.50
C ASN A 181 6.54 -3.22 -11.54
N VAL A 182 5.49 -2.79 -10.85
CA VAL A 182 4.20 -3.51 -10.75
C VAL A 182 3.61 -3.88 -12.13
N PRO A 183 3.46 -2.98 -13.12
CA PRO A 183 2.85 -3.35 -14.39
C PRO A 183 3.66 -4.41 -15.14
N TYR A 184 4.99 -4.39 -15.07
CA TYR A 184 5.82 -5.44 -15.65
C TYR A 184 5.58 -6.78 -14.94
N MET A 185 5.60 -6.81 -13.61
CA MET A 185 5.36 -8.04 -12.85
C MET A 185 3.97 -8.63 -13.13
N LEU A 186 2.93 -7.79 -13.22
CA LEU A 186 1.57 -8.24 -13.52
C LEU A 186 1.43 -8.76 -14.95
N LYS A 187 2.16 -8.18 -15.90
CA LYS A 187 2.17 -8.60 -17.32
C LYS A 187 2.96 -9.91 -17.52
N HIS A 188 4.07 -10.08 -16.82
CA HIS A 188 5.03 -11.17 -17.07
C HIS A 188 5.04 -12.27 -15.99
N GLY A 189 4.20 -12.15 -14.95
CA GLY A 189 4.12 -13.14 -13.89
C GLY A 189 3.07 -12.79 -12.85
N ASN A 190 3.55 -12.59 -11.64
CA ASN A 190 2.77 -12.27 -10.46
C ASN A 190 3.65 -11.49 -9.49
N LEU A 191 3.05 -10.94 -8.44
CA LEU A 191 3.77 -10.15 -7.43
C LEU A 191 4.79 -10.97 -6.62
N PHE A 192 4.76 -12.30 -6.69
CA PHE A 192 5.72 -13.19 -6.05
C PHE A 192 6.86 -13.63 -6.98
N MET A 193 6.94 -13.15 -8.24
CA MET A 193 7.84 -13.69 -9.26
C MET A 193 9.33 -13.69 -8.85
N ASP A 194 9.74 -12.75 -8.00
CA ASP A 194 11.11 -12.64 -7.50
C ASP A 194 11.45 -13.64 -6.39
N LEU A 195 10.46 -14.35 -5.84
CA LEU A 195 10.71 -15.40 -4.87
C LEU A 195 11.39 -16.61 -5.51
N PRO A 196 12.19 -17.36 -4.72
CA PRO A 196 12.73 -18.65 -5.15
C PRO A 196 11.63 -19.56 -5.74
N GLU A 197 11.95 -20.26 -6.82
CA GLU A 197 11.00 -21.14 -7.52
C GLU A 197 10.39 -22.19 -6.60
N THR A 198 11.14 -22.68 -5.62
CA THR A 198 10.69 -23.64 -4.61
C THR A 198 9.58 -23.11 -3.69
N TYR A 199 9.33 -21.80 -3.64
CA TYR A 199 8.18 -21.20 -2.95
C TYR A 199 6.99 -20.96 -3.90
N ARG A 200 7.23 -20.92 -5.21
CA ARG A 200 6.24 -20.63 -6.25
C ARG A 200 5.65 -21.89 -6.89
N ASN A 201 6.34 -23.02 -6.78
CA ASN A 201 5.85 -24.30 -7.28
C ASN A 201 4.69 -24.85 -6.40
N PRO A 202 3.94 -25.88 -6.86
CA PRO A 202 2.80 -26.43 -6.13
C PRO A 202 3.14 -26.86 -4.70
N ASP A 203 4.36 -27.37 -4.49
CA ASP A 203 4.83 -27.71 -3.15
C ASP A 203 4.99 -26.46 -2.27
N GLY A 204 5.63 -25.41 -2.75
CA GLY A 204 5.94 -24.19 -1.99
C GLY A 204 4.76 -23.26 -1.76
N GLN A 205 3.77 -23.28 -2.66
CA GLN A 205 2.64 -22.34 -2.67
C GLN A 205 1.83 -22.38 -1.37
N ALA A 206 1.83 -23.50 -0.65
CA ALA A 206 1.19 -23.62 0.66
C ALA A 206 1.81 -22.69 1.73
N ILE A 207 3.03 -22.17 1.55
CA ILE A 207 3.60 -21.12 2.40
C ILE A 207 2.96 -19.78 2.06
N LEU A 208 2.84 -19.48 0.76
CA LEU A 208 2.25 -18.24 0.27
C LEU A 208 0.78 -18.11 0.71
N ASP A 209 0.01 -19.20 0.64
CA ASP A 209 -1.38 -19.21 1.12
C ASP A 209 -1.52 -19.06 2.65
N ARG A 210 -0.44 -19.23 3.41
CA ARG A 210 -0.40 -19.01 4.87
C ARG A 210 0.12 -17.62 5.25
N LEU A 211 0.39 -16.75 4.29
CA LEU A 211 0.66 -15.33 4.54
C LEU A 211 -0.65 -14.62 4.87
N HIS A 212 -0.75 -13.97 6.02
CA HIS A 212 -2.01 -13.29 6.39
C HIS A 212 -2.20 -11.99 5.60
N TRP A 213 -1.11 -11.31 5.26
CA TRP A 213 -1.17 -10.01 4.58
C TRP A 213 0.07 -9.76 3.72
N PHE A 214 -0.13 -9.09 2.58
CA PHE A 214 0.93 -8.63 1.69
C PHE A 214 1.09 -7.12 1.82
N LEU A 215 2.26 -6.67 2.28
CA LEU A 215 2.65 -5.27 2.34
C LEU A 215 3.24 -4.81 0.99
N PRO A 216 2.55 -3.91 0.26
CA PRO A 216 2.99 -3.41 -1.04
C PRO A 216 4.06 -2.33 -0.85
N GLY A 217 5.33 -2.73 -0.80
CA GLY A 217 6.44 -1.81 -0.56
C GLY A 217 6.62 -0.74 -1.65
N TRP A 218 5.98 -0.88 -2.82
CA TRP A 218 5.98 0.12 -3.91
C TRP A 218 5.00 1.28 -3.69
N GLU A 219 4.09 1.16 -2.72
CA GLU A 219 3.27 2.28 -2.24
C GLU A 219 4.06 3.20 -1.29
N MET A 220 5.19 2.72 -0.77
CA MET A 220 6.05 3.48 0.12
C MET A 220 7.10 4.26 -0.68
N GLU A 221 7.31 5.51 -0.29
CA GLU A 221 8.45 6.28 -0.78
C GLU A 221 9.78 5.77 -0.21
N ASN A 222 10.86 6.07 -0.92
CA ASN A 222 12.20 5.87 -0.36
C ASN A 222 12.36 6.79 0.85
N LEU A 223 12.92 6.25 1.94
CA LEU A 223 13.17 7.00 3.16
C LEU A 223 14.22 8.09 2.91
N ARG A 224 13.93 9.30 3.41
CA ARG A 224 14.76 10.51 3.29
C ARG A 224 14.89 11.20 4.64
N SER A 225 15.83 12.13 4.76
CA SER A 225 16.14 12.84 6.01
C SER A 225 14.90 13.49 6.64
N GLU A 226 14.03 14.10 5.85
CA GLU A 226 12.87 14.85 6.33
C GLU A 226 11.74 13.92 6.84
N MET A 227 11.82 12.63 6.51
CA MET A 227 10.87 11.61 6.95
C MET A 227 11.17 11.08 8.35
N PHE A 228 12.32 11.42 8.93
CA PHE A 228 12.66 11.03 10.29
C PHE A 228 12.20 12.10 11.27
N SER A 229 11.64 11.67 12.39
CA SER A 229 11.16 12.58 13.43
C SER A 229 12.31 13.05 14.33
N ASP A 230 12.28 14.32 14.72
CA ASP A 230 13.03 14.92 15.82
C ASP A 230 12.15 15.17 17.06
N GLY A 231 10.89 14.70 17.02
CA GLY A 231 9.87 14.87 18.05
C GLY A 231 9.94 13.85 19.19
N TYR A 232 8.98 13.96 20.11
CA TYR A 232 8.87 13.06 21.27
C TYR A 232 7.99 11.86 20.94
N GLY A 233 8.56 10.66 21.06
CA GLY A 233 7.83 9.40 21.01
C GLY A 233 8.03 8.56 22.27
N PHE A 234 7.35 7.41 22.32
CA PHE A 234 7.65 6.39 23.32
C PHE A 234 9.06 5.85 23.13
N VAL A 235 9.70 5.49 24.24
CA VAL A 235 10.93 4.69 24.18
C VAL A 235 10.59 3.35 23.52
N VAL A 236 11.42 2.96 22.57
CA VAL A 236 11.21 1.77 21.71
C VAL A 236 10.99 0.50 22.54
N ASP A 237 11.80 0.27 23.58
CA ASP A 237 11.65 -0.87 24.50
C ASP A 237 10.29 -0.86 25.22
N TYR A 238 9.77 0.31 25.60
CA TYR A 238 8.47 0.44 26.25
C TYR A 238 7.33 0.10 25.31
N LEU A 239 7.35 0.61 24.09
CA LEU A 239 6.34 0.27 23.08
C LEU A 239 6.41 -1.22 22.70
N ALA A 240 7.62 -1.78 22.60
CA ALA A 240 7.82 -3.20 22.33
C ALA A 240 7.19 -4.10 23.41
N GLU A 241 7.36 -3.79 24.71
CA GLU A 241 6.70 -4.54 25.79
C GLU A 241 5.18 -4.39 25.78
N ILE A 242 4.65 -3.21 25.42
CA ILE A 242 3.21 -3.02 25.25
C ILE A 242 2.67 -3.94 24.15
N LEU A 243 3.28 -3.93 22.97
CA LEU A 243 2.87 -4.78 21.86
C LEU A 243 2.98 -6.26 22.23
N ARG A 244 4.04 -6.66 22.95
CA ARG A 244 4.20 -8.01 23.46
C ARG A 244 3.07 -8.42 24.41
N SER A 245 2.68 -7.55 25.35
CA SER A 245 1.56 -7.79 26.26
C SER A 245 0.23 -7.98 25.50
N LEU A 246 0.02 -7.19 24.44
CA LEU A 246 -1.15 -7.27 23.56
C LEU A 246 -1.28 -8.59 22.79
N ARG A 247 -0.20 -9.39 22.65
CA ARG A 247 -0.23 -10.74 22.06
C ARG A 247 -1.19 -11.70 22.77
N ASN A 248 -1.56 -11.41 24.02
CA ASN A 248 -2.44 -12.26 24.83
C ASN A 248 -3.93 -11.92 24.67
N GLN A 249 -4.25 -10.86 23.94
CA GLN A 249 -5.63 -10.42 23.72
C GLN A 249 -6.10 -10.83 22.33
N ASP A 250 -7.42 -10.89 22.10
CA ASP A 250 -8.01 -11.22 20.79
C ASP A 250 -9.08 -10.19 20.43
N TYR A 251 -8.90 -9.51 19.31
CA TYR A 251 -9.74 -8.42 18.82
C TYR A 251 -10.35 -8.78 17.46
N SER A 252 -10.26 -10.04 17.04
CA SER A 252 -10.66 -10.51 15.71
C SER A 252 -12.15 -10.34 15.42
N ASP A 253 -13.01 -10.27 16.44
CA ASP A 253 -14.46 -10.22 16.32
C ASP A 253 -15.03 -8.80 16.37
N ARG A 254 -14.21 -7.77 16.64
CA ARG A 254 -14.70 -6.40 16.93
C ARG A 254 -15.45 -5.72 15.78
N TYR A 255 -15.34 -6.22 14.55
CA TYR A 255 -16.15 -5.75 13.42
C TYR A 255 -17.54 -6.40 13.34
N SER A 256 -17.77 -7.53 14.02
CA SER A 256 -18.96 -8.39 13.84
C SER A 256 -20.28 -7.71 14.23
N ASP A 257 -20.21 -6.70 15.10
CA ASP A 257 -21.36 -5.90 15.50
C ASP A 257 -21.91 -5.07 14.33
N TYR A 258 -21.07 -4.72 13.35
CA TYR A 258 -21.42 -3.82 12.24
C TYR A 258 -21.35 -4.48 10.86
N PHE A 259 -20.47 -5.46 10.69
CA PHE A 259 -20.15 -6.04 9.39
C PHE A 259 -20.04 -7.57 9.44
N THR A 260 -20.28 -8.20 8.29
CA THR A 260 -20.09 -9.63 8.09
C THR A 260 -19.24 -9.85 6.84
N LEU A 261 -18.23 -10.70 6.92
CA LEU A 261 -17.43 -11.08 5.75
C LEU A 261 -18.24 -11.99 4.82
N SER A 262 -18.07 -11.83 3.51
CA SER A 262 -18.73 -12.66 2.50
C SER A 262 -18.54 -14.17 2.78
N SER A 263 -19.57 -14.95 2.45
CA SER A 263 -19.54 -16.42 2.54
C SER A 263 -18.50 -17.04 1.60
N ASP A 264 -18.13 -16.34 0.53
CA ASP A 264 -17.17 -16.82 -0.47
C ASP A 264 -15.73 -16.86 0.09
N ILE A 265 -15.46 -16.08 1.14
CA ILE A 265 -14.15 -16.00 1.79
C ILE A 265 -13.90 -17.31 2.55
N SER A 266 -12.82 -18.02 2.19
CA SER A 266 -12.44 -19.28 2.84
C SER A 266 -12.08 -19.07 4.31
N THR A 267 -12.09 -20.13 5.12
CA THR A 267 -11.68 -20.05 6.54
C THR A 267 -10.25 -19.54 6.70
N ARG A 268 -9.35 -19.86 5.77
CA ARG A 268 -7.95 -19.41 5.80
C ARG A 268 -7.82 -17.94 5.46
N ASP A 269 -8.55 -17.49 4.44
CA ASP A 269 -8.62 -16.07 4.09
C ASP A 269 -9.21 -15.25 5.24
N ARG A 270 -10.27 -15.77 5.87
CA ARG A 270 -10.90 -15.18 7.06
C ARG A 270 -9.93 -15.08 8.24
N ASP A 271 -9.13 -16.12 8.52
CA ASP A 271 -8.09 -16.06 9.56
C ASP A 271 -7.05 -14.96 9.28
N GLY A 272 -6.61 -14.84 8.03
CA GLY A 272 -5.69 -13.78 7.62
C GLY A 272 -6.24 -12.36 7.82
N ILE A 273 -7.50 -12.15 7.42
CA ILE A 273 -8.20 -10.88 7.63
C ILE A 273 -8.35 -10.60 9.12
N ASN A 274 -8.82 -11.57 9.89
CA ASN A 274 -9.09 -11.46 11.32
C ASN A 274 -7.84 -11.13 12.13
N LYS A 275 -6.70 -11.77 11.84
CA LYS A 275 -5.44 -11.46 12.52
C LYS A 275 -4.92 -10.07 12.17
N THR A 276 -5.01 -9.68 10.90
CA THR A 276 -4.60 -8.33 10.48
C THR A 276 -5.45 -7.27 11.16
N PHE A 277 -6.77 -7.46 11.15
CA PHE A 277 -7.73 -6.58 11.79
C PHE A 277 -7.48 -6.50 13.30
N SER A 278 -7.35 -7.64 13.98
CA SER A 278 -7.05 -7.72 15.42
C SER A 278 -5.76 -6.98 15.76
N GLY A 279 -4.69 -7.16 14.98
CA GLY A 279 -3.42 -6.47 15.18
C GLY A 279 -3.53 -4.95 15.10
N LEU A 280 -4.18 -4.44 14.05
CA LEU A 280 -4.40 -3.00 13.89
C LEU A 280 -5.31 -2.44 14.98
N MET A 281 -6.36 -3.17 15.37
CA MET A 281 -7.24 -2.76 16.47
C MET A 281 -6.49 -2.69 17.81
N LYS A 282 -5.57 -3.62 18.09
CA LYS A 282 -4.71 -3.59 19.29
C LYS A 282 -3.75 -2.40 19.28
N ILE A 283 -3.23 -2.02 18.12
CA ILE A 283 -2.29 -0.89 18.00
C ILE A 283 -3.03 0.45 18.13
N LEU A 284 -4.15 0.59 17.42
CA LEU A 284 -4.87 1.86 17.27
C LEU A 284 -5.91 2.11 18.37
N PHE A 285 -6.56 1.05 18.84
CA PHE A 285 -7.66 1.09 19.80
C PHE A 285 -7.50 0.07 20.92
N PRO A 286 -6.33 0.02 21.62
CA PRO A 286 -6.10 -0.94 22.70
C PRO A 286 -7.08 -0.78 23.88
N ASN A 287 -7.71 0.40 24.00
CA ASN A 287 -8.72 0.72 25.00
C ASN A 287 -10.16 0.52 24.50
N GLY A 288 -10.35 0.07 23.26
CA GLY A 288 -11.64 0.07 22.56
C GLY A 288 -12.16 1.47 22.20
N GLY A 289 -13.44 1.56 21.85
CA GLY A 289 -14.11 2.84 21.57
C GLY A 289 -13.98 3.37 20.15
N ALA A 290 -13.47 2.56 19.21
CA ALA A 290 -13.44 2.89 17.79
C ALA A 290 -14.86 3.13 17.25
N SER A 291 -15.01 4.14 16.39
CA SER A 291 -16.26 4.39 15.67
C SER A 291 -16.53 3.29 14.63
N LYS A 292 -17.76 3.23 14.12
CA LYS A 292 -18.11 2.29 13.04
C LYS A 292 -17.26 2.52 11.79
N GLU A 293 -16.99 3.77 11.46
CA GLU A 293 -16.21 4.20 10.30
C GLU A 293 -14.73 3.81 10.45
N GLU A 294 -14.16 3.98 11.64
CA GLU A 294 -12.78 3.56 11.94
C GLU A 294 -12.65 2.02 11.89
N ILE A 295 -13.65 1.29 12.37
CA ILE A 295 -13.71 -0.18 12.26
C ILE A 295 -13.79 -0.60 10.79
N GLU A 296 -14.61 0.07 9.98
CA GLU A 296 -14.75 -0.19 8.55
C GLU A 296 -13.45 0.08 7.78
N GLU A 297 -12.75 1.18 8.10
CA GLU A 297 -11.43 1.53 7.54
C GLU A 297 -10.42 0.39 7.77
N ILE A 298 -10.29 -0.07 9.02
CA ILE A 298 -9.35 -1.15 9.39
C ILE A 298 -9.76 -2.48 8.76
N LEU A 299 -11.06 -2.79 8.72
CA LEU A 299 -11.57 -4.02 8.10
C LEU A 299 -11.26 -4.03 6.61
N ARG A 300 -11.57 -2.95 5.88
CA ARG A 300 -11.27 -2.84 4.44
C ARG A 300 -9.78 -2.98 4.17
N PHE A 301 -8.93 -2.30 4.94
CA PHE A 301 -7.47 -2.40 4.82
C PHE A 301 -6.94 -3.83 5.08
N SER A 302 -7.54 -4.54 6.04
CA SER A 302 -7.21 -5.93 6.36
C SER A 302 -7.61 -6.89 5.23
N ILE A 303 -8.80 -6.68 4.64
CA ILE A 303 -9.29 -7.43 3.48
C ILE A 303 -8.37 -7.21 2.27
N GLU A 304 -7.99 -5.96 2.00
CA GLU A 304 -7.21 -5.59 0.82
C GLU A 304 -5.89 -6.35 0.72
N GLY A 305 -5.08 -6.37 1.79
CA GLY A 305 -3.79 -7.06 1.72
C GLY A 305 -3.90 -8.59 1.78
N ARG A 306 -5.00 -9.17 2.29
CA ARG A 306 -5.25 -10.61 2.14
C ARG A 306 -5.72 -10.96 0.73
N LYS A 307 -6.59 -10.13 0.13
CA LYS A 307 -6.97 -10.24 -1.29
C LYS A 307 -5.73 -10.23 -2.18
N ARG A 308 -4.79 -9.31 -1.93
CA ARG A 308 -3.50 -9.27 -2.66
C ARG A 308 -2.72 -10.57 -2.59
N VAL A 309 -2.74 -11.30 -1.47
CA VAL A 309 -2.14 -12.66 -1.42
C VAL A 309 -2.93 -13.63 -2.29
N LYS A 310 -4.25 -13.67 -2.12
CA LYS A 310 -5.12 -14.67 -2.76
C LYS A 310 -5.20 -14.52 -4.27
N ASP A 311 -5.31 -13.30 -4.78
CA ASP A 311 -5.39 -13.04 -6.21
C ASP A 311 -4.10 -13.48 -6.93
N GLN A 312 -2.95 -13.30 -6.28
CA GLN A 312 -1.67 -13.76 -6.83
C GLN A 312 -1.50 -15.27 -6.76
N LEU A 313 -2.10 -15.93 -5.76
CA LEU A 313 -2.17 -17.39 -5.72
C LEU A 313 -3.05 -17.96 -6.84
N MET A 314 -4.19 -17.32 -7.11
CA MET A 314 -5.09 -17.71 -8.21
C MET A 314 -4.42 -17.50 -9.59
N ARG A 315 -3.52 -16.53 -9.71
CA ARG A 315 -2.67 -16.35 -10.91
C ARG A 315 -1.61 -17.44 -11.06
N ILE A 316 -1.06 -17.94 -9.96
CA ILE A 316 -0.04 -19.00 -9.96
C ILE A 316 -0.68 -20.37 -10.21
N ASP A 317 -1.84 -20.62 -9.61
CA ASP A 317 -2.56 -21.89 -9.68
C ASP A 317 -4.04 -21.65 -10.01
N MET A 318 -4.43 -22.03 -11.23
CA MET A 318 -5.78 -21.84 -11.75
C MET A 318 -6.81 -22.79 -11.13
N THR A 319 -6.39 -23.75 -10.28
CA THR A 319 -7.32 -24.65 -9.58
C THR A 319 -8.08 -23.96 -8.44
N TYR A 320 -7.61 -22.80 -7.98
CA TYR A 320 -8.34 -22.00 -7.01
C TYR A 320 -9.63 -21.43 -7.64
N GLY A 321 -10.75 -21.65 -6.97
CA GLY A 321 -12.02 -21.03 -7.34
C GLY A 321 -11.96 -19.50 -7.24
N LYS A 322 -12.77 -18.82 -8.05
CA LYS A 322 -12.94 -17.38 -7.97
C LYS A 322 -13.57 -17.01 -6.62
N VAL A 323 -12.95 -16.08 -5.89
CA VAL A 323 -13.41 -15.60 -4.58
C VAL A 323 -13.75 -14.13 -4.69
N SER A 324 -14.92 -13.71 -4.20
CA SER A 324 -15.21 -12.29 -4.00
C SER A 324 -14.79 -11.85 -2.60
N PHE A 325 -13.83 -10.94 -2.53
CA PHE A 325 -13.41 -10.29 -1.28
C PHE A 325 -14.32 -9.09 -1.03
N ALA A 326 -15.39 -9.35 -0.28
CA ALA A 326 -16.39 -8.36 0.07
C ALA A 326 -16.84 -8.52 1.52
N TYR A 327 -17.42 -7.46 2.07
CA TYR A 327 -18.09 -7.46 3.37
C TYR A 327 -19.45 -6.79 3.24
N GLU A 328 -20.37 -7.17 4.11
CA GLU A 328 -21.75 -6.71 4.12
C GLU A 328 -22.02 -5.96 5.42
N ASN A 329 -22.71 -4.83 5.35
CA ASN A 329 -23.18 -4.12 6.54
C ASN A 329 -24.50 -4.72 7.06
N LYS A 330 -24.93 -4.35 8.28
CA LYS A 330 -26.23 -4.82 8.83
C LYS A 330 -27.47 -4.43 8.01
N ALA A 331 -27.35 -3.50 7.06
CA ALA A 331 -28.43 -3.10 6.15
C ALA A 331 -28.53 -3.99 4.89
N GLY A 332 -27.59 -4.92 4.72
CA GLY A 332 -27.55 -5.83 3.58
C GLY A 332 -26.77 -5.30 2.36
N GLU A 333 -26.05 -4.20 2.54
CA GLU A 333 -25.26 -3.60 1.46
C GLU A 333 -23.88 -4.29 1.39
N LEU A 334 -23.64 -4.95 0.26
CA LEU A 334 -22.37 -5.61 -0.04
C LEU A 334 -21.36 -4.60 -0.60
N LYS A 335 -20.19 -4.53 0.01
CA LYS A 335 -19.06 -3.70 -0.41
C LYS A 335 -17.88 -4.58 -0.82
N GLU A 336 -17.54 -4.54 -2.11
CA GLU A 336 -16.35 -5.19 -2.64
C GLU A 336 -15.09 -4.38 -2.31
N VAL A 337 -13.98 -5.07 -2.09
CA VAL A 337 -12.67 -4.44 -1.82
C VAL A 337 -11.75 -4.71 -2.99
N SER A 338 -11.29 -3.64 -3.66
CA SER A 338 -10.26 -3.70 -4.69
C SER A 338 -8.88 -3.37 -4.13
N THR A 339 -7.83 -3.84 -4.81
CA THR A 339 -6.43 -3.45 -4.53
C THR A 339 -6.00 -2.32 -5.46
N LEU A 340 -5.02 -1.49 -5.07
CA LEU A 340 -4.51 -0.43 -5.97
C LEU A 340 -3.99 -0.99 -7.29
N GLU A 341 -3.37 -2.18 -7.28
CA GLU A 341 -2.85 -2.81 -8.50
C GLU A 341 -3.98 -3.20 -9.46
N GLU A 342 -5.13 -3.56 -8.94
CA GLU A 342 -6.35 -3.86 -9.70
C GLU A 342 -6.92 -2.59 -10.34
N ASP A 343 -6.99 -1.50 -9.58
CA ASP A 343 -7.53 -0.21 -10.02
C ASP A 343 -6.60 0.48 -11.03
N GLU A 344 -5.28 0.43 -10.81
CA GLU A 344 -4.28 1.07 -11.67
C GLU A 344 -4.04 0.30 -12.98
N PHE A 345 -4.09 -1.04 -12.91
CA PHE A 345 -3.70 -1.92 -14.02
C PHE A 345 -4.74 -3.01 -14.33
N PRO A 346 -6.02 -2.67 -14.55
CA PRO A 346 -7.09 -3.67 -14.71
C PRO A 346 -6.85 -4.63 -15.88
N HIS A 347 -6.22 -4.15 -16.96
CA HIS A 347 -5.89 -4.96 -18.15
C HIS A 347 -4.79 -6.00 -17.91
N TYR A 348 -3.94 -5.80 -16.89
CA TYR A 348 -2.93 -6.76 -16.50
C TYR A 348 -3.40 -7.57 -15.30
N TYR A 349 -4.16 -6.98 -14.37
CA TYR A 349 -4.48 -7.54 -13.06
C TYR A 349 -5.28 -8.87 -13.11
N ASN A 350 -6.20 -9.03 -14.04
CA ASN A 350 -7.04 -10.22 -14.14
C ASN A 350 -6.58 -11.23 -15.21
N LYS A 351 -5.46 -10.97 -15.91
CA LYS A 351 -4.94 -11.92 -16.89
C LYS A 351 -4.19 -13.05 -16.18
N THR A 352 -4.67 -14.27 -16.35
CA THR A 352 -3.94 -15.50 -16.05
C THR A 352 -2.87 -15.71 -17.11
N ILE A 353 -1.66 -16.07 -16.68
CA ILE A 353 -0.58 -16.42 -17.60
C ILE A 353 -0.66 -17.93 -17.83
N ALA A 354 -0.98 -18.33 -19.06
CA ALA A 354 -0.74 -19.69 -19.50
C ALA A 354 0.78 -19.86 -19.71
N LEU A 355 1.40 -20.72 -18.91
CA LEU A 355 2.78 -21.16 -19.12
C LEU A 355 2.74 -22.42 -20.00
N ASP A 356 3.56 -22.46 -21.05
CA ASP A 356 3.80 -23.70 -21.81
C ASP A 356 4.78 -24.64 -21.08
N GLU A 357 4.98 -25.85 -21.62
CA GLU A 357 5.81 -26.91 -21.01
C GLU A 357 7.29 -26.51 -20.85
N ASP A 358 7.73 -25.43 -21.51
CA ASP A 358 9.08 -24.88 -21.44
C ASP A 358 9.18 -23.60 -20.57
N GLY A 359 8.07 -23.13 -19.99
CA GLY A 359 8.03 -21.99 -19.08
C GLY A 359 8.07 -20.62 -19.77
N GLU A 360 7.75 -20.54 -21.05
CA GLU A 360 7.54 -19.29 -21.79
C GLU A 360 6.07 -18.84 -21.68
N ILE A 361 5.87 -17.51 -21.75
CA ILE A 361 4.56 -16.89 -21.67
C ILE A 361 3.89 -17.02 -23.03
N VAL A 362 2.81 -17.80 -23.11
CA VAL A 362 1.98 -17.82 -24.31
C VAL A 362 1.06 -16.60 -24.25
N GLU A 363 1.20 -15.65 -25.17
CA GLU A 363 0.21 -14.57 -25.33
C GLU A 363 -1.12 -15.21 -25.76
N GLU A 364 -2.11 -15.30 -24.86
CA GLU A 364 -3.49 -15.52 -25.25
C GLU A 364 -3.93 -14.31 -26.09
N GLY A 365 -4.05 -14.54 -27.41
CA GLY A 365 -4.62 -13.61 -28.35
C GLY A 365 -6.05 -13.23 -27.96
N GLU A 366 -6.42 -12.00 -28.29
CA GLU A 366 -7.76 -11.45 -28.08
C GLU A 366 -8.86 -12.33 -28.70
N GLY A 367 -9.92 -12.64 -27.93
CA GLY A 367 -11.22 -13.12 -28.44
C GLY A 367 -11.96 -14.01 -27.42
N SER A 368 -12.87 -13.48 -26.60
CA SER A 368 -14.29 -13.16 -26.89
C SER A 368 -15.24 -14.27 -26.44
N ASN A 369 -16.20 -13.91 -25.59
CA ASN A 369 -17.35 -14.74 -25.22
C ASN A 369 -18.12 -15.21 -26.46
N GLY A 370 -18.73 -16.40 -26.33
CA GLY A 370 -19.16 -17.28 -27.42
C GLY A 370 -20.26 -16.78 -28.34
N ASP A 371 -20.29 -17.37 -29.54
CA ASP A 371 -21.48 -18.07 -30.05
C ASP A 371 -21.14 -18.95 -31.27
N ALA A 372 -21.99 -19.96 -31.49
CA ALA A 372 -21.79 -21.07 -32.41
C ALA A 372 -21.98 -20.75 -33.92
N ALA A 373 -21.31 -21.58 -34.73
CA ALA A 373 -21.67 -22.05 -36.09
C ALA A 373 -20.82 -21.58 -37.30
N SER A 374 -20.37 -22.62 -38.03
CA SER A 374 -19.97 -22.72 -39.45
C SER A 374 -18.52 -22.41 -39.87
N ALA A 375 -17.87 -23.47 -40.40
CA ALA A 375 -16.72 -23.45 -41.31
C ALA A 375 -17.01 -22.58 -42.57
N VAL A 376 -16.06 -21.99 -43.32
CA VAL A 376 -14.83 -22.49 -44.00
C VAL A 376 -13.89 -21.27 -44.35
N PRO A 377 -12.74 -21.37 -45.07
CA PRO A 377 -11.41 -21.01 -44.57
C PRO A 377 -10.77 -19.71 -45.12
N VAL A 378 -9.74 -19.28 -44.38
CA VAL A 378 -8.58 -18.43 -44.67
C VAL A 378 -8.37 -17.95 -46.11
N SER A 379 -8.30 -16.62 -46.29
CA SER A 379 -7.49 -15.97 -47.34
C SER A 379 -6.97 -14.59 -46.91
N GLU A 380 -5.64 -14.52 -46.89
CA GLU A 380 -4.75 -13.42 -47.31
C GLU A 380 -4.78 -12.05 -46.60
N VAL A 381 -3.71 -11.87 -45.84
CA VAL A 381 -3.12 -10.65 -45.31
C VAL A 381 -3.10 -9.52 -46.35
N SER A 382 -3.88 -8.47 -46.11
CA SER A 382 -3.71 -7.17 -46.76
C SER A 382 -3.48 -6.10 -45.70
N ALA A 383 -2.41 -5.33 -45.89
CA ALA A 383 -1.91 -4.34 -44.95
C ALA A 383 -2.95 -3.23 -44.71
N GLU A 384 -3.51 -3.19 -43.49
CA GLU A 384 -4.37 -2.09 -43.06
C GLU A 384 -3.55 -0.95 -42.42
N LYS A 385 -3.89 0.25 -42.87
CA LYS A 385 -3.47 1.57 -42.39
C LYS A 385 -3.74 1.72 -40.88
N PRO A 386 -3.05 2.65 -40.19
CA PRO A 386 -3.21 2.83 -38.75
C PRO A 386 -4.69 3.03 -38.37
N PRO A 387 -5.13 2.47 -37.22
CA PRO A 387 -6.53 2.55 -36.82
C PRO A 387 -6.90 4.01 -36.61
N LYS A 388 -7.95 4.46 -37.30
CA LYS A 388 -8.61 5.74 -37.01
C LYS A 388 -8.95 5.76 -35.52
N ALA A 389 -8.56 6.84 -34.85
CA ALA A 389 -8.88 7.10 -33.45
C ALA A 389 -10.38 6.87 -33.23
N LYS A 390 -10.74 5.93 -32.34
CA LYS A 390 -12.10 5.83 -31.82
C LYS A 390 -12.46 7.21 -31.26
N GLU A 391 -13.51 7.83 -31.77
CA GLU A 391 -14.06 9.05 -31.17
C GLU A 391 -14.44 8.73 -29.72
N PHE A 392 -13.71 9.32 -28.77
CA PHE A 392 -14.04 9.24 -27.35
C PHE A 392 -15.34 10.01 -27.12
N VAL A 393 -16.44 9.29 -26.88
CA VAL A 393 -17.68 9.91 -26.41
C VAL A 393 -17.44 10.34 -24.96
N LEU A 394 -17.58 11.63 -24.68
CA LEU A 394 -17.47 12.16 -23.32
C LEU A 394 -18.75 11.86 -22.55
N GLU A 395 -18.61 11.31 -21.35
CA GLU A 395 -19.71 10.86 -20.50
C GLU A 395 -19.68 11.56 -19.14
N GLU A 396 -20.88 11.79 -18.58
CA GLU A 396 -21.05 12.13 -17.19
C GLU A 396 -20.68 10.93 -16.32
N LYS A 397 -19.86 11.17 -15.31
CA LYS A 397 -19.40 10.11 -14.41
C LYS A 397 -18.89 10.68 -13.10
N HIS A 398 -18.82 9.80 -12.11
CA HIS A 398 -18.17 10.06 -10.84
C HIS A 398 -17.05 9.04 -10.66
N LEU A 399 -15.85 9.53 -10.33
CA LEU A 399 -14.70 8.68 -10.07
C LEU A 399 -14.16 8.99 -8.67
N THR A 400 -13.82 7.93 -7.94
CA THR A 400 -13.18 8.00 -6.62
C THR A 400 -11.77 7.42 -6.74
N PHE A 401 -10.79 8.13 -6.20
CA PHE A 401 -9.39 7.72 -6.22
C PHE A 401 -8.89 7.45 -4.80
N GLN A 402 -8.14 6.37 -4.65
CA GLN A 402 -7.59 5.96 -3.37
C GLN A 402 -6.29 6.71 -3.07
N GLU A 403 -5.98 6.92 -1.79
CA GLU A 403 -4.68 7.47 -1.40
C GLU A 403 -3.55 6.53 -1.84
N ASN A 404 -2.40 7.09 -2.22
CA ASN A 404 -1.22 6.41 -2.78
C ASN A 404 -1.39 5.86 -4.20
N GLN A 405 -2.52 6.08 -4.87
CA GLN A 405 -2.70 5.65 -6.25
C GLN A 405 -1.80 6.45 -7.22
N LYS A 406 -1.28 5.78 -8.24
CA LYS A 406 -0.48 6.32 -9.35
C LYS A 406 -1.25 6.21 -10.68
N GLY A 407 -0.63 6.68 -11.77
CA GLY A 407 -1.24 6.62 -13.10
C GLY A 407 -2.24 7.74 -13.39
N ILE A 408 -2.29 8.76 -12.53
CA ILE A 408 -3.22 9.90 -12.60
C ILE A 408 -2.48 11.13 -13.10
N SER A 409 -3.08 11.86 -14.04
CA SER A 409 -2.59 13.14 -14.55
C SER A 409 -3.75 14.02 -15.00
N PHE A 410 -3.55 15.33 -15.04
CA PHE A 410 -4.53 16.26 -15.63
C PHE A 410 -4.77 15.97 -17.10
N ASP A 411 -3.76 15.53 -17.84
CA ASP A 411 -3.93 15.08 -19.23
C ASP A 411 -4.96 13.96 -19.36
N LYS A 412 -4.96 12.99 -18.43
CA LYS A 412 -5.91 11.86 -18.44
C LYS A 412 -7.27 12.24 -17.86
N LEU A 413 -7.29 13.03 -16.77
CA LEU A 413 -8.52 13.37 -16.05
C LEU A 413 -9.32 14.48 -16.74
N LEU A 414 -8.64 15.51 -17.21
CA LEU A 414 -9.25 16.78 -17.63
C LEU A 414 -9.12 16.98 -19.14
N GLY A 415 -7.98 16.61 -19.73
CA GLY A 415 -7.66 16.84 -21.15
C GLY A 415 -8.82 16.55 -22.13
N PRO A 416 -9.44 15.35 -22.11
CA PRO A 416 -10.56 15.04 -22.99
C PRO A 416 -11.75 15.99 -22.87
N TYR A 417 -12.03 16.50 -21.66
CA TYR A 417 -13.15 17.39 -21.37
C TYR A 417 -12.82 18.88 -21.59
N LEU A 418 -11.54 19.23 -21.72
CA LEU A 418 -11.08 20.59 -22.04
C LEU A 418 -10.89 20.79 -23.54
N LYS A 419 -10.77 19.72 -24.31
CA LYS A 419 -10.56 19.76 -25.75
C LYS A 419 -11.72 20.47 -26.46
N GLY A 420 -11.39 21.50 -27.25
CA GLY A 420 -12.36 22.28 -28.03
C GLY A 420 -13.07 23.39 -27.23
N ALA A 421 -12.66 23.64 -25.98
CA ALA A 421 -13.14 24.81 -25.25
C ALA A 421 -12.48 26.09 -25.78
N ALA A 422 -13.26 27.14 -26.04
CA ALA A 422 -12.71 28.48 -26.27
C ALA A 422 -12.60 29.27 -24.96
N LYS A 423 -13.45 28.97 -23.97
CA LYS A 423 -13.42 29.56 -22.63
C LYS A 423 -13.50 28.51 -21.53
N ILE A 424 -12.56 28.61 -20.58
CA ILE A 424 -12.45 27.74 -19.40
C ILE A 424 -12.44 28.64 -18.15
N THR A 425 -13.30 28.34 -17.18
CA THR A 425 -13.32 29.01 -15.87
C THR A 425 -12.94 28.01 -14.79
N VAL A 426 -11.90 28.30 -14.02
CA VAL A 426 -11.40 27.49 -12.92
C VAL A 426 -11.71 28.22 -11.62
N THR A 427 -12.46 27.60 -10.72
CA THR A 427 -12.69 28.10 -9.36
C THR A 427 -11.98 27.16 -8.40
N ASP A 428 -10.95 27.65 -7.72
CA ASP A 428 -10.22 26.91 -6.70
C ASP A 428 -9.64 27.87 -5.64
N PRO A 429 -10.14 27.87 -4.40
CA PRO A 429 -9.70 28.80 -3.35
C PRO A 429 -8.30 28.51 -2.80
N TYR A 430 -7.66 27.41 -3.20
CA TYR A 430 -6.38 26.96 -2.66
C TYR A 430 -5.24 27.06 -3.69
N ILE A 431 -5.26 28.01 -4.63
CA ILE A 431 -4.11 28.26 -5.52
C ILE A 431 -3.20 29.31 -4.88
N ARG A 432 -2.59 28.96 -3.74
CA ARG A 432 -1.91 29.92 -2.86
C ARG A 432 -0.40 29.72 -2.81
N VAL A 433 0.03 28.54 -2.38
CA VAL A 433 1.45 28.23 -2.22
C VAL A 433 2.06 27.63 -3.49
N PHE A 434 3.39 27.62 -3.57
CA PHE A 434 4.13 27.29 -4.79
C PHE A 434 3.70 25.98 -5.46
N HIS A 435 3.48 24.89 -4.71
CA HIS A 435 3.07 23.62 -5.30
C HIS A 435 1.66 23.66 -5.91
N GLN A 436 0.74 24.42 -5.31
CA GLN A 436 -0.62 24.60 -5.83
C GLN A 436 -0.61 25.44 -7.10
N ILE A 437 0.18 26.51 -7.11
CA ILE A 437 0.42 27.34 -8.30
C ILE A 437 1.06 26.52 -9.41
N ARG A 438 2.00 25.62 -9.08
CA ARG A 438 2.58 24.68 -10.04
C ARG A 438 1.53 23.71 -10.60
N ASN A 439 0.63 23.17 -9.78
CA ASN A 439 -0.47 22.35 -10.27
C ASN A 439 -1.37 23.14 -11.23
N PHE A 440 -1.64 24.42 -10.94
CA PHE A 440 -2.38 25.28 -11.87
C PHE A 440 -1.62 25.51 -13.19
N MET A 441 -0.30 25.71 -13.14
CA MET A 441 0.52 25.78 -14.37
C MET A 441 0.46 24.48 -15.17
N GLU A 442 0.52 23.32 -14.51
CA GLU A 442 0.42 22.01 -15.16
C GLU A 442 -0.99 21.77 -15.75
N LEU A 443 -2.05 22.37 -15.19
CA LEU A 443 -3.38 22.41 -15.83
C LEU A 443 -3.34 23.21 -17.13
N LEU A 444 -2.67 24.37 -17.15
CA LEU A 444 -2.50 25.15 -18.38
C LEU A 444 -1.68 24.37 -19.41
N GLU A 445 -0.65 23.63 -19.00
CA GLU A 445 0.09 22.74 -19.90
C GLU A 445 -0.83 21.67 -20.51
N THR A 446 -1.78 21.12 -19.74
CA THR A 446 -2.83 20.24 -20.29
C THR A 446 -3.71 20.97 -21.30
N VAL A 447 -4.13 22.21 -21.04
CA VAL A 447 -4.90 23.01 -22.01
C VAL A 447 -4.11 23.18 -23.31
N VAL A 448 -2.82 23.54 -23.24
CA VAL A 448 -1.94 23.68 -24.41
C VAL A 448 -1.86 22.38 -25.22
N LYS A 449 -1.75 21.22 -24.57
CA LYS A 449 -1.66 19.92 -25.25
C LYS A 449 -2.95 19.51 -25.98
N PHE A 450 -4.10 20.02 -25.54
CA PHE A 450 -5.41 19.59 -26.03
C PHE A 450 -6.14 20.64 -26.88
N LYS A 451 -5.73 21.91 -26.84
CA LYS A 451 -6.22 22.94 -27.78
C LYS A 451 -5.64 22.71 -29.18
N ALA A 452 -6.27 23.32 -30.19
CA ALA A 452 -5.66 23.37 -31.52
C ALA A 452 -4.50 24.38 -31.56
N ASP A 453 -3.49 24.11 -32.39
CA ASP A 453 -2.30 24.97 -32.50
C ASP A 453 -2.65 26.38 -33.02
N ASP A 454 -3.73 26.50 -33.78
CA ASP A 454 -4.23 27.72 -34.43
C ASP A 454 -5.34 28.44 -33.65
N GLU A 455 -5.69 27.96 -32.46
CA GLU A 455 -6.74 28.53 -31.62
C GLU A 455 -6.18 29.09 -30.31
N ASP A 456 -6.67 30.26 -29.91
CA ASP A 456 -6.45 30.83 -28.59
C ASP A 456 -7.56 30.39 -27.63
N VAL A 457 -7.20 30.09 -26.37
CA VAL A 457 -8.15 29.69 -25.32
C VAL A 457 -8.12 30.69 -24.18
N ALA A 458 -9.28 31.22 -23.80
CA ALA A 458 -9.42 32.09 -22.64
C ALA A 458 -9.57 31.26 -21.36
N VAL A 459 -8.62 31.41 -20.43
CA VAL A 459 -8.67 30.72 -19.12
C VAL A 459 -8.80 31.76 -18.02
N HIS A 460 -9.82 31.62 -17.18
CA HIS A 460 -10.08 32.52 -16.06
C HIS A 460 -9.99 31.76 -14.72
N LEU A 461 -9.11 32.20 -13.81
CA LEU A 461 -8.97 31.64 -12.46
C LEU A 461 -9.63 32.53 -11.41
N ILE A 462 -10.48 31.94 -10.59
CA ILE A 462 -11.03 32.56 -9.37
C ILE A 462 -10.43 31.83 -8.17
N THR A 463 -9.66 32.55 -7.35
CA THR A 463 -9.00 31.99 -6.15
C THR A 463 -9.10 32.91 -4.95
N VAL A 464 -8.52 32.54 -3.82
CA VAL A 464 -8.48 33.36 -2.59
C VAL A 464 -7.04 33.77 -2.31
N GLU A 465 -6.86 35.00 -1.82
CA GLU A 465 -5.54 35.52 -1.47
C GLU A 465 -4.95 34.77 -0.25
N ASP A 466 -3.64 34.52 -0.28
CA ASP A 466 -2.92 33.96 0.86
C ASP A 466 -2.70 35.02 1.96
N ASP A 467 -3.08 34.66 3.19
CA ASP A 467 -3.05 35.57 4.35
C ASP A 467 -1.65 36.14 4.66
N PHE A 468 -0.59 35.42 4.31
CA PHE A 468 0.78 35.76 4.67
C PHE A 468 1.67 36.03 3.46
N ARG A 469 1.36 35.42 2.32
CA ARG A 469 2.19 35.40 1.10
C ARG A 469 1.43 35.86 -0.15
N GLY A 470 0.36 36.65 0.01
CA GLY A 470 -0.45 37.19 -1.10
C GLY A 470 0.36 37.89 -2.19
N ASP A 471 1.39 38.66 -1.82
CA ASP A 471 2.28 39.31 -2.81
C ASP A 471 3.06 38.30 -3.66
N GLN A 472 3.58 37.23 -3.03
CA GLN A 472 4.29 36.17 -3.75
C GLN A 472 3.35 35.37 -4.65
N GLN A 473 2.12 35.13 -4.19
CA GLN A 473 1.07 34.48 -4.97
C GLN A 473 0.74 35.30 -6.22
N ARG A 474 0.46 36.62 -6.08
CA ARG A 474 0.24 37.54 -7.19
C ARG A 474 1.39 37.52 -8.20
N GLU A 475 2.62 37.66 -7.71
CA GLU A 475 3.81 37.65 -8.56
C GLU A 475 3.91 36.36 -9.39
N ASN A 476 3.62 35.22 -8.78
CA ASN A 476 3.66 33.94 -9.48
C ASN A 476 2.53 33.78 -10.50
N LEU A 477 1.30 34.22 -10.19
CA LEU A 477 0.18 34.22 -11.13
C LEU A 477 0.44 35.14 -12.32
N ASP A 478 1.06 36.30 -12.10
CA ASP A 478 1.44 37.21 -13.18
C ASP A 478 2.57 36.64 -14.06
N LYS A 479 3.52 35.90 -13.47
CA LYS A 479 4.51 35.14 -14.24
C LYS A 479 3.85 34.06 -15.11
N ILE A 480 2.86 33.34 -14.57
CA ILE A 480 2.07 32.37 -15.35
C ILE A 480 1.36 33.08 -16.49
N LYS A 481 0.72 34.23 -16.24
CA LYS A 481 0.04 35.02 -17.27
C LYS A 481 0.96 35.44 -18.40
N ALA A 482 2.13 35.97 -18.08
CA ALA A 482 3.13 36.34 -19.08
C ALA A 482 3.60 35.14 -19.91
N SER A 483 3.76 33.97 -19.29
CA SER A 483 4.17 32.74 -19.98
C SER A 483 3.06 32.18 -20.87
N ALA A 484 1.82 32.15 -20.37
CA ALA A 484 0.67 31.54 -21.02
C ALA A 484 0.30 32.21 -22.35
N THR A 485 0.49 33.53 -22.47
CA THR A 485 0.25 34.28 -23.71
C THR A 485 1.05 33.73 -24.89
N SER A 486 2.32 33.34 -24.66
CA SER A 486 3.17 32.79 -25.73
C SER A 486 2.73 31.42 -26.24
N ALA A 487 1.87 30.73 -25.48
CA ALA A 487 1.34 29.42 -25.80
C ALA A 487 -0.11 29.45 -26.31
N GLY A 488 -0.65 30.63 -26.66
CA GLY A 488 -2.02 30.80 -27.14
C GLY A 488 -3.07 30.64 -26.04
N ILE A 489 -2.74 31.07 -24.81
CA ILE A 489 -3.68 31.11 -23.69
C ILE A 489 -3.82 32.56 -23.20
N ASP A 490 -5.04 33.09 -23.26
CA ASP A 490 -5.40 34.35 -22.61
C ASP A 490 -5.77 34.07 -21.15
N PHE A 491 -4.75 34.10 -20.28
CA PHE A 491 -4.93 33.83 -18.85
C PHE A 491 -5.28 35.10 -18.08
N THR A 492 -6.39 35.04 -17.35
CA THR A 492 -6.82 36.07 -16.39
C THR A 492 -7.10 35.45 -15.04
N TRP A 493 -6.94 36.22 -13.97
CA TRP A 493 -7.20 35.76 -12.61
C TRP A 493 -7.83 36.89 -11.78
N GLU A 494 -8.64 36.50 -10.81
CA GLU A 494 -9.17 37.39 -9.78
C GLU A 494 -9.20 36.71 -8.41
N PHE A 495 -9.13 37.52 -7.35
CA PHE A 495 -9.41 37.05 -6.00
C PHE A 495 -10.90 37.22 -5.70
N ASP A 496 -11.53 36.18 -5.15
CA ASP A 496 -12.88 36.30 -4.62
C ASP A 496 -12.88 37.25 -3.43
N ALA A 497 -13.48 38.44 -3.63
CA ALA A 497 -13.58 39.48 -2.62
C ALA A 497 -14.48 39.10 -1.42
N THR A 498 -15.26 38.01 -1.53
CA THR A 498 -16.13 37.55 -0.45
C THR A 498 -15.46 36.55 0.48
N GLU A 499 -14.34 35.94 0.09
CA GLU A 499 -13.66 34.83 0.77
C GLU A 499 -14.59 33.66 1.12
N THR A 500 -15.77 33.57 0.48
CA THR A 500 -16.78 32.54 0.79
C THR A 500 -16.79 31.39 -0.20
N ILE A 501 -15.98 31.46 -1.26
CA ILE A 501 -15.89 30.37 -2.22
C ILE A 501 -15.24 29.13 -1.59
N HIS A 502 -16.02 28.07 -1.45
CA HIS A 502 -15.54 26.71 -1.14
C HIS A 502 -15.63 25.78 -2.35
N ALA A 503 -16.23 26.23 -3.44
CA ALA A 503 -16.41 25.44 -4.64
C ALA A 503 -15.07 25.22 -5.35
N ARG A 504 -14.86 23.99 -5.80
CA ARG A 504 -13.64 23.54 -6.49
C ARG A 504 -14.06 22.86 -7.79
N HIS A 505 -14.07 23.63 -8.88
CA HIS A 505 -14.58 23.13 -10.15
C HIS A 505 -14.02 23.87 -11.36
N ILE A 506 -14.12 23.21 -12.51
CA ILE A 506 -13.75 23.74 -13.82
C ILE A 506 -15.02 23.74 -14.68
N VAL A 507 -15.33 24.85 -15.33
CA VAL A 507 -16.45 25.00 -16.26
C VAL A 507 -15.93 25.36 -17.63
N THR A 508 -16.43 24.66 -18.65
CA THR A 508 -16.17 24.95 -20.05
C THR A 508 -17.39 25.57 -20.73
N ASP A 509 -17.15 26.39 -21.74
CA ASP A 509 -18.19 27.02 -22.57
C ASP A 509 -19.08 26.04 -23.37
N HIS A 510 -18.56 24.85 -23.65
CA HIS A 510 -19.28 23.78 -24.33
C HIS A 510 -20.03 22.84 -23.36
N GLY A 511 -20.22 23.29 -22.12
CA GLY A 511 -21.22 22.76 -21.19
C GLY A 511 -20.71 21.80 -20.14
N TRP A 512 -19.41 21.51 -20.04
CA TRP A 512 -18.91 20.62 -18.99
C TRP A 512 -18.63 21.37 -17.69
N LYS A 513 -19.06 20.77 -16.58
CA LYS A 513 -18.68 21.16 -15.22
C LYS A 513 -17.99 19.97 -14.55
N ILE A 514 -16.71 20.15 -14.22
CA ILE A 514 -15.87 19.15 -13.58
C ILE A 514 -15.63 19.59 -12.14
N SER A 515 -16.18 18.87 -11.17
CA SER A 515 -16.04 19.20 -9.74
C SER A 515 -15.02 18.26 -9.12
N LEU A 516 -14.03 18.82 -8.41
CA LEU A 516 -13.00 18.07 -7.70
C LEU A 516 -13.11 18.41 -6.22
N ASP A 517 -13.31 17.43 -5.35
CA ASP A 517 -13.44 17.66 -3.91
C ASP A 517 -12.19 18.32 -3.31
N ARG A 518 -10.98 18.09 -3.87
CA ARG A 518 -9.70 18.70 -3.45
C ARG A 518 -9.19 19.81 -4.37
N GLY A 519 -9.95 20.18 -5.41
CA GLY A 519 -9.45 21.13 -6.41
C GLY A 519 -8.29 20.54 -7.20
N LEU A 520 -7.29 21.37 -7.54
CA LEU A 520 -6.10 20.93 -8.27
C LEU A 520 -5.02 20.32 -7.38
N ASP A 521 -5.14 20.39 -6.05
CA ASP A 521 -4.15 19.88 -5.09
C ASP A 521 -4.35 18.39 -4.73
N ILE A 522 -4.41 17.56 -5.77
CA ILE A 522 -4.69 16.11 -5.67
C ILE A 522 -3.44 15.26 -5.42
N PHE A 523 -2.23 15.79 -5.61
CA PHE A 523 -0.99 15.04 -5.46
C PHE A 523 -0.43 15.13 -4.03
N GLN A 524 0.24 14.07 -3.57
CA GLN A 524 1.01 14.10 -2.33
C GLN A 524 2.28 14.93 -2.49
N HIS A 525 2.93 15.23 -1.37
CA HIS A 525 4.24 15.87 -1.39
C HIS A 525 5.24 15.01 -2.15
N TYR A 526 6.07 15.64 -2.98
CA TYR A 526 7.19 15.01 -3.69
C TYR A 526 8.33 16.02 -3.82
N GLU A 527 9.55 15.53 -4.03
CA GLU A 527 10.75 16.37 -4.04
C GLU A 527 10.84 17.24 -5.29
N MET A 528 10.28 18.45 -5.22
CA MET A 528 10.32 19.39 -6.33
C MET A 528 11.73 19.84 -6.72
N ASN A 529 12.67 19.75 -5.78
CA ASN A 529 14.07 20.17 -5.96
C ASN A 529 14.95 19.07 -6.57
N ASP A 530 14.51 17.81 -6.58
CA ASP A 530 15.24 16.74 -7.25
C ASP A 530 15.00 16.80 -8.78
N ALA A 531 15.89 17.49 -9.48
CA ALA A 531 15.80 17.67 -10.93
C ALA A 531 15.74 16.36 -11.74
N PHE A 532 16.11 15.21 -11.16
CA PHE A 532 16.14 13.91 -11.84
C PHE A 532 14.97 12.99 -11.47
N ALA A 533 14.09 13.38 -10.56
CA ALA A 533 12.89 12.61 -10.24
C ALA A 533 11.85 12.67 -11.38
N PHE A 534 11.42 11.52 -11.89
CA PHE A 534 10.36 11.45 -12.92
C PHE A 534 9.07 12.15 -12.50
N ALA A 535 8.72 12.05 -11.20
CA ALA A 535 7.57 12.72 -10.61
C ALA A 535 7.56 14.24 -10.85
N ASN A 536 8.73 14.88 -11.06
CA ASN A 536 8.78 16.31 -11.37
C ASN A 536 8.18 16.68 -12.73
N ARG A 537 8.31 15.82 -13.73
CA ARG A 537 7.86 16.12 -15.11
C ARG A 537 6.66 15.32 -15.54
N LEU A 538 6.39 14.20 -14.88
CA LEU A 538 5.37 13.24 -15.27
C LEU A 538 4.46 12.97 -14.08
N GLN A 539 3.29 13.60 -14.09
CA GLN A 539 2.28 13.50 -13.03
C GLN A 539 1.87 12.05 -12.74
N GLN A 540 1.86 11.17 -13.76
CA GLN A 540 1.44 9.78 -13.58
C GLN A 540 2.33 8.96 -12.62
N TYR A 541 3.52 9.45 -12.27
CA TYR A 541 4.40 8.80 -11.29
C TYR A 541 4.28 9.38 -9.87
N ARG A 542 3.45 10.41 -9.67
CA ARG A 542 3.16 10.97 -8.34
C ARG A 542 2.12 10.11 -7.63
N LEU A 543 2.29 9.96 -6.32
CA LEU A 543 1.24 9.44 -5.46
C LEU A 543 0.13 10.50 -5.34
N CYS A 544 -1.13 10.11 -5.50
CA CYS A 544 -2.24 11.00 -5.21
C CYS A 544 -2.72 10.87 -3.76
N ARG A 545 -3.37 11.92 -3.28
CA ARG A 545 -4.20 11.87 -2.08
C ARG A 545 -5.53 11.18 -2.43
N ALA A 546 -6.30 10.74 -1.45
CA ALA A 546 -7.69 10.35 -1.74
C ALA A 546 -8.49 11.58 -2.20
N PHE A 547 -9.25 11.45 -3.28
CA PHE A 547 -10.08 12.52 -3.85
C PHE A 547 -11.18 11.94 -4.75
N GLU A 548 -12.20 12.75 -5.02
CA GLU A 548 -13.32 12.45 -5.89
C GLU A 548 -13.45 13.50 -7.00
N ILE A 549 -13.83 13.04 -8.19
CA ILE A 549 -14.09 13.90 -9.35
C ILE A 549 -15.41 13.54 -10.00
N THR A 550 -16.23 14.55 -10.25
CA THR A 550 -17.54 14.41 -10.88
C THR A 550 -17.59 15.25 -12.15
N TYR A 551 -17.97 14.62 -13.26
CA TYR A 551 -18.15 15.24 -14.56
C TYR A 551 -19.65 15.38 -14.83
N LEU A 552 -20.12 16.60 -15.04
CA LEU A 552 -21.51 16.94 -15.32
C LEU A 552 -21.61 17.72 -16.62
N LYS A 553 -22.66 17.50 -17.39
CA LYS A 553 -22.98 18.27 -18.59
C LYS A 553 -24.20 19.15 -18.30
N ASN A 554 -23.97 20.45 -18.36
CA ASN A 554 -25.01 21.47 -18.16
C ASN A 554 -25.93 21.60 -19.37
#